data_AF-A0AAI9V0C3-F1
#
_entry.id   AF-A0AAI9V0C3-F1
#
_cell.length_a   1.000
_cell.length_b   1.000
_cell.length_c   1.000
_cell.angle_alpha   90.00
_cell.angle_beta   90.00
_cell.angle_gamma   90.00
#
_symmetry.space_group_name_H-M   'P 1'
#
loop_
_entity.id
_entity.type
_entity.pdbx_description
1 polymer ?
#
loop_
_entity_poly.entity_id
_entity_poly.type
_entity_poly.pdbx_seq_one_letter_code
_entity_poly.pdbx_strand_id
1 'polypeptide(L)'
;MMLFTDLTNHVGMGFAATGLILILITYTIHTAFINPLRHIPGPWHTLLTHLPLKYHVLTGRRMYYVHALHASHGPVVRISPHEVAVADPAGFTAIHRIGGGSLKAPWYEESNSPDGGEPSIFAMRDPRKHAIRRRLLGRVFTKASLRKEWEGVVREKVNAAVGKIRAEAEGGGCSDVISIPIIGILVD
;
A
#
# COMPACT_ATOMS: atom_id res chain seq x y z
N MET A 1 -48.17 11.90 25.83
CA MET A 1 -47.57 10.55 25.90
C MET A 1 -46.39 10.40 24.93
N MET A 2 -46.48 10.83 23.66
CA MET A 2 -45.34 10.76 22.69
C MET A 2 -44.07 11.52 23.11
N LEU A 3 -44.18 12.75 23.62
CA LEU A 3 -43.01 13.56 24.02
C LEU A 3 -42.18 12.97 25.19
N PHE A 4 -42.81 12.18 26.08
CA PHE A 4 -42.12 11.59 27.23
C PHE A 4 -41.33 10.34 26.81
N THR A 5 -41.86 9.56 25.87
CA THR A 5 -41.15 8.44 25.22
C THR A 5 -39.93 8.92 24.43
N ASP A 6 -40.03 10.02 23.69
CA ASP A 6 -38.88 10.56 22.94
C ASP A 6 -37.73 11.00 23.86
N LEU A 7 -38.04 11.68 24.96
CA LEU A 7 -37.02 12.11 25.93
C LEU A 7 -36.33 10.91 26.60
N THR A 8 -37.10 9.89 26.98
CA THR A 8 -36.55 8.67 27.62
C THR A 8 -35.67 7.88 26.64
N ASN A 9 -36.06 7.83 25.36
CA ASN A 9 -35.26 7.21 24.29
C ASN A 9 -33.95 7.96 24.04
N HIS A 10 -33.94 9.30 24.03
CA HIS A 10 -32.72 10.09 23.87
C HIS A 10 -31.73 9.92 25.02
N VAL A 11 -32.24 9.86 26.26
CA VAL A 11 -31.41 9.60 27.44
C VAL A 11 -30.84 8.18 27.41
N GLY A 12 -31.65 7.18 27.04
CA GLY A 12 -31.20 5.80 26.83
C GLY A 12 -30.13 5.67 25.73
N MET A 13 -30.28 6.38 24.61
CA MET A 13 -29.27 6.44 23.54
C MET A 13 -27.96 7.07 24.02
N GLY A 14 -28.02 8.11 24.87
CA GLY A 14 -26.82 8.72 25.48
C GLY A 14 -26.04 7.74 26.37
N PHE A 15 -26.74 6.99 27.23
CA PHE A 15 -26.12 5.95 28.07
C PHE A 15 -25.55 4.79 27.23
N ALA A 16 -26.24 4.37 26.18
CA ALA A 16 -25.73 3.35 25.27
C ALA A 16 -24.46 3.82 24.53
N ALA A 17 -24.45 5.06 24.04
CA ALA A 17 -23.29 5.64 23.35
C ALA A 17 -22.08 5.77 24.28
N THR A 18 -22.27 6.28 25.50
CA THR A 18 -21.19 6.39 26.50
C THR A 18 -20.66 5.02 26.92
N GLY A 19 -21.54 4.03 27.13
CA GLY A 19 -21.15 2.64 27.40
C GLY A 19 -20.33 2.03 26.26
N LEU A 20 -20.74 2.23 25.01
CA LEU A 20 -20.00 1.77 23.84
C LEU A 20 -18.60 2.41 23.76
N ILE A 21 -18.50 3.72 23.99
CA ILE A 21 -17.22 4.43 24.01
C ILE A 21 -16.28 3.85 25.08
N LEU A 22 -16.78 3.61 26.29
CA LEU A 22 -15.99 3.03 27.38
C LEU A 22 -15.52 1.60 27.05
N ILE A 23 -16.36 0.79 26.42
CA ILE A 23 -15.97 -0.56 25.95
C ILE A 23 -14.88 -0.46 24.89
N LEU A 24 -15.00 0.44 23.92
CA LEU A 24 -14.00 0.61 22.87
C LEU A 24 -12.65 1.08 23.44
N ILE A 25 -12.67 2.03 24.39
CA ILE A 25 -11.47 2.54 25.05
C ILE A 25 -10.79 1.43 25.87
N THR A 26 -11.56 0.70 26.69
CA THR A 26 -11.00 -0.38 27.52
C THR A 26 -10.42 -1.50 26.65
N TYR A 27 -11.12 -1.86 25.57
CA TYR A 27 -10.64 -2.86 24.60
C TYR A 27 -9.35 -2.42 23.90
N THR A 28 -9.26 -1.18 23.42
CA THR A 28 -8.04 -0.68 22.75
C THR A 28 -6.85 -0.60 23.71
N ILE A 29 -7.06 -0.13 24.93
CA ILE A 29 -6.02 -0.08 25.95
C ILE A 29 -5.55 -1.50 26.30
N HIS A 30 -6.48 -2.43 26.57
CA HIS A 30 -6.15 -3.81 26.88
C HIS A 30 -5.35 -4.48 25.75
N THR A 31 -5.79 -4.29 24.50
CA THR A 31 -5.11 -4.82 23.31
C THR A 31 -3.71 -4.22 23.16
N ALA A 32 -3.52 -2.93 23.45
CA ALA A 32 -2.22 -2.28 23.43
C ALA A 32 -1.24 -2.85 24.47
N PHE A 33 -1.71 -3.20 25.68
CA PHE A 33 -0.86 -3.78 26.73
C PHE A 33 -0.41 -5.22 26.45
N ILE A 34 -1.28 -6.02 25.83
CA ILE A 34 -1.02 -7.43 25.48
C ILE A 34 -0.34 -7.56 24.12
N ASN A 35 -0.20 -6.46 23.36
CA ASN A 35 0.34 -6.48 22.03
C ASN A 35 1.77 -7.07 21.98
N PRO A 36 2.01 -8.16 21.22
CA PRO A 36 3.34 -8.76 21.11
C PRO A 36 4.37 -7.79 20.52
N LEU A 37 3.93 -6.80 19.74
CA LEU A 37 4.78 -5.79 19.11
C LEU A 37 5.14 -4.62 20.04
N ARG A 38 4.77 -4.66 21.33
CA ARG A 38 5.02 -3.54 22.26
C ARG A 38 6.49 -3.20 22.48
N HIS A 39 7.36 -4.21 22.37
CA HIS A 39 8.80 -4.08 22.56
C HIS A 39 9.50 -3.36 21.41
N ILE A 40 8.84 -3.24 20.25
CA ILE A 40 9.38 -2.55 19.08
C ILE A 40 9.32 -1.04 19.34
N PRO A 41 10.39 -0.27 19.04
CA PRO A 41 10.39 1.16 19.27
C PRO A 41 9.40 1.85 18.32
N GLY A 42 8.81 2.96 18.77
CA GLY A 42 7.87 3.76 18.00
C GLY A 42 7.02 4.65 18.90
N PRO A 43 6.30 5.64 18.33
CA PRO A 43 5.47 6.54 19.12
C PRO A 43 4.39 5.80 19.91
N TRP A 44 4.03 6.32 21.09
CA TRP A 44 3.06 5.66 21.99
C TRP A 44 1.70 5.42 21.31
N HIS A 45 1.25 6.33 20.45
CA HIS A 45 -0.05 6.21 19.75
C HIS A 45 -0.09 5.03 18.78
N THR A 46 1.06 4.55 18.30
CA THR A 46 1.13 3.39 17.40
C THR A 46 0.78 2.08 18.08
N LEU A 47 0.70 2.03 19.41
CA LEU A 47 0.16 0.88 20.14
C LEU A 47 -1.37 0.85 20.15
N LEU A 48 -2.00 2.02 20.05
CA LEU A 48 -3.42 2.22 20.29
C LEU A 48 -4.22 2.32 19.01
N THR A 49 -3.68 3.00 18.00
CA THR A 49 -4.46 3.36 16.82
C THR A 49 -3.64 3.44 15.54
N HIS A 50 -4.30 3.12 14.42
CA HIS A 50 -3.77 3.25 13.07
C HIS A 50 -4.04 4.63 12.45
N LEU A 51 -4.80 5.51 13.14
CA LEU A 51 -5.31 6.76 12.57
C LEU A 51 -4.21 7.69 12.03
N PRO A 52 -3.09 7.95 12.73
CA PRO A 52 -2.04 8.82 12.22
C PRO A 52 -1.42 8.28 10.91
N LEU A 53 -1.20 6.96 10.84
CA LEU A 53 -0.69 6.33 9.63
C LEU A 53 -1.69 6.48 8.48
N LYS A 54 -2.98 6.24 8.71
CA LYS A 54 -4.03 6.44 7.69
C LYS A 54 -4.14 7.88 7.23
N TYR A 55 -4.04 8.84 8.14
CA TYR A 55 -4.02 10.26 7.78
C TYR A 55 -2.87 10.58 6.82
N HIS A 56 -1.66 10.06 7.09
CA HIS A 56 -0.52 10.22 6.19
C HIS A 56 -0.66 9.46 4.87
N VAL A 57 -1.37 8.33 4.84
CA VAL A 57 -1.74 7.64 3.60
C VAL A 57 -2.66 8.51 2.75
N LEU A 58 -3.76 9.02 3.33
CA LEU A 58 -4.76 9.81 2.62
C LEU A 58 -4.22 11.15 2.12
N THR A 59 -3.25 11.73 2.82
CA THR A 59 -2.57 12.97 2.39
C THR A 59 -1.38 12.73 1.47
N GLY A 60 -1.10 11.48 1.07
CA GLY A 60 0.03 11.13 0.21
C GLY A 60 1.41 11.29 0.86
N ARG A 61 1.47 11.43 2.19
CA ARG A 61 2.69 11.70 2.97
C ARG A 61 3.22 10.51 3.76
N ARG A 62 2.69 9.31 3.54
CA ARG A 62 3.08 8.08 4.25
C ARG A 62 4.59 7.87 4.27
N MET A 63 5.26 8.05 3.12
CA MET A 63 6.69 7.81 3.00
C MET A 63 7.51 8.74 3.90
N TYR A 64 7.17 10.03 3.93
CA TYR A 64 7.83 11.02 4.80
C TYR A 64 7.60 10.72 6.28
N TYR A 65 6.37 10.35 6.64
CA TYR A 65 6.04 9.98 8.02
C TYR A 65 6.85 8.77 8.49
N VAL A 66 6.84 7.67 7.72
CA VAL A 66 7.58 6.45 8.07
C VAL A 66 9.10 6.70 8.08
N HIS A 67 9.62 7.50 7.15
CA HIS A 67 11.03 7.89 7.15
C HIS A 67 11.41 8.68 8.41
N ALA A 68 10.61 9.66 8.82
CA ALA A 68 10.86 10.42 10.05
C ALA A 68 10.84 9.53 11.31
N LEU A 69 9.98 8.50 11.32
CA LEU A 69 9.97 7.51 12.38
C LEU A 69 11.26 6.68 12.41
N HIS A 70 11.74 6.23 11.26
CA HIS A 70 13.03 5.53 11.17
C HIS A 70 14.21 6.41 11.60
N ALA A 71 14.20 7.70 11.22
CA ALA A 71 15.24 8.64 11.62
C ALA A 71 15.32 8.84 13.14
N SER A 72 14.20 8.71 13.85
CA SER A 72 14.12 8.95 15.31
C SER A 72 14.17 7.67 16.16
N HIS A 73 13.70 6.54 15.64
CA HIS A 73 13.54 5.29 16.41
C HIS A 73 14.41 4.14 15.90
N GLY A 74 15.12 4.33 14.78
CA GLY A 74 16.02 3.34 14.21
C GLY A 74 15.42 2.49 13.07
N PRO A 75 16.12 1.43 12.65
CA PRO A 75 15.81 0.70 11.42
C PRO A 75 14.56 -0.18 11.50
N VAL A 76 14.03 -0.47 12.68
CA VAL A 76 12.80 -1.25 12.86
C VAL A 76 11.87 -0.45 13.76
N VAL A 77 10.75 0.02 13.22
CA VAL A 77 9.84 0.92 13.95
C VAL A 77 8.39 0.47 13.82
N ARG A 78 7.64 0.53 14.91
CA ARG A 78 6.19 0.30 14.91
C ARG A 78 5.48 1.52 14.33
N ILE A 79 4.60 1.30 13.36
CA ILE A 79 3.88 2.39 12.65
C ILE A 79 2.36 2.33 12.86
N SER A 80 1.86 1.18 13.32
CA SER A 80 0.44 0.86 13.57
C SER A 80 0.40 -0.24 14.65
N PRO A 81 -0.74 -0.50 15.32
CA PRO A 81 -0.80 -1.54 16.35
C PRO A 81 -0.38 -2.92 15.86
N HIS A 82 -0.58 -3.21 14.57
CA HIS A 82 -0.25 -4.50 13.96
C HIS A 82 0.71 -4.38 12.76
N GLU A 83 1.39 -3.23 12.60
CA GLU A 83 2.31 -3.01 11.49
C GLU A 83 3.65 -2.46 11.96
N VAL A 84 4.71 -3.00 11.38
CA VAL A 84 6.09 -2.64 11.63
C VAL A 84 6.73 -2.26 10.29
N ALA A 85 7.42 -1.14 10.26
CA ALA A 85 8.28 -0.75 9.16
C ALA A 85 9.71 -1.23 9.44
N VAL A 86 10.33 -1.83 8.43
CA VAL A 86 11.67 -2.42 8.51
C VAL A 86 12.52 -1.81 7.41
N ALA A 87 13.54 -1.06 7.82
CA ALA A 87 14.57 -0.44 7.02
C ALA A 87 15.94 -1.02 7.39
N ASP A 88 16.02 -2.35 7.43
CA ASP A 88 17.22 -3.13 7.75
C ASP A 88 17.48 -4.16 6.62
N PRO A 89 18.71 -4.26 6.07
CA PRO A 89 19.02 -5.22 5.02
C PRO A 89 18.74 -6.68 5.38
N ALA A 90 19.07 -7.10 6.61
CA ALA A 90 18.84 -8.49 7.04
C ALA A 90 17.34 -8.78 7.17
N GLY A 91 16.58 -7.84 7.76
CA GLY A 91 15.13 -7.88 7.83
C GLY A 91 14.48 -7.91 6.44
N PHE A 92 14.96 -7.11 5.50
CA PHE A 92 14.49 -7.12 4.11
C PHE A 92 14.68 -8.51 3.48
N THR A 93 15.87 -9.11 3.61
CA THR A 93 16.15 -10.46 3.10
C THR A 93 15.27 -11.50 3.77
N ALA A 94 15.07 -11.42 5.09
CA ALA A 94 14.25 -12.38 5.84
C ALA A 94 12.77 -12.34 5.39
N ILE A 95 12.19 -11.14 5.26
CA ILE A 95 10.79 -10.93 4.85
C ILE A 95 10.56 -11.38 3.41
N HIS A 96 11.50 -11.08 2.49
CA HIS A 96 11.34 -11.37 1.06
C HIS A 96 11.89 -12.75 0.66
N ARG A 97 12.37 -13.55 1.61
CA ARG A 97 12.92 -14.88 1.34
C ARG A 97 11.84 -15.80 0.76
N ILE A 98 12.12 -16.38 -0.40
CA ILE A 98 11.25 -17.39 -1.01
C ILE A 98 11.17 -18.60 -0.07
N GLY A 99 9.94 -19.00 0.28
CA GLY A 99 9.71 -20.07 1.26
C GLY A 99 9.93 -19.64 2.72
N GLY A 100 10.12 -18.34 2.99
CA GLY A 100 10.34 -17.79 4.33
C GLY A 100 9.10 -17.71 5.23
N GLY A 101 7.92 -18.12 4.74
CA GLY A 101 6.67 -18.12 5.50
C GLY A 101 5.97 -16.76 5.60
N SER A 102 6.63 -15.66 5.21
CA SER A 102 6.01 -14.34 5.15
C SER A 102 5.07 -14.26 3.94
N LEU A 103 3.77 -14.13 4.21
CA LEU A 103 2.74 -13.94 3.19
C LEU A 103 2.41 -12.45 3.05
N LYS A 104 1.95 -12.05 1.86
CA LYS A 104 1.38 -10.72 1.65
C LYS A 104 0.18 -10.51 2.60
N ALA A 105 -0.06 -9.26 2.99
CA ALA A 105 -1.17 -8.90 3.87
C ALA A 105 -2.55 -9.19 3.23
N PRO A 106 -3.60 -9.48 4.02
CA PRO A 106 -4.97 -9.73 3.52
C PRO A 106 -5.51 -8.64 2.58
N TRP A 107 -5.15 -7.39 2.84
CA TRP A 107 -5.48 -6.23 2.00
C TRP A 107 -5.18 -6.44 0.51
N TYR A 108 -4.16 -7.22 0.14
CA TYR A 108 -3.86 -7.49 -1.28
C TYR A 108 -4.99 -8.22 -2.00
N GLU A 109 -5.69 -9.15 -1.36
CA GLU A 109 -6.85 -9.82 -1.95
C GLU A 109 -8.09 -8.91 -1.93
N GLU A 110 -8.35 -8.30 -0.77
CA GLU A 110 -9.53 -7.45 -0.54
C GLU A 110 -9.60 -6.23 -1.49
N SER A 111 -8.46 -5.64 -1.83
CA SER A 111 -8.40 -4.43 -2.67
C SER A 111 -8.23 -4.69 -4.17
N ASN A 112 -7.82 -5.88 -4.58
CA ASN A 112 -7.52 -6.19 -5.99
C ASN A 112 -8.51 -7.18 -6.64
N SER A 113 -9.47 -7.68 -5.87
CA SER A 113 -10.52 -8.59 -6.34
C SER A 113 -11.92 -8.17 -5.86
N PRO A 114 -12.38 -6.94 -6.15
CA PRO A 114 -13.67 -6.44 -5.66
C PRO A 114 -14.86 -7.29 -6.11
N ASP A 115 -14.77 -7.92 -7.28
CA ASP A 115 -15.83 -8.76 -7.87
C ASP A 115 -15.72 -10.25 -7.48
N GLY A 116 -14.84 -10.59 -6.53
CA GLY A 116 -14.58 -11.98 -6.13
C GLY A 116 -13.80 -12.82 -7.16
N GLY A 117 -13.29 -12.19 -8.22
CA GLY A 117 -12.43 -12.83 -9.21
C GLY A 117 -11.03 -13.20 -8.68
N GLU A 118 -10.33 -14.09 -9.37
CA GLU A 118 -8.96 -14.47 -9.02
C GLU A 118 -8.02 -13.24 -9.08
N PRO A 119 -7.22 -12.97 -8.02
CA PRO A 119 -6.38 -11.80 -7.95
C PRO A 119 -5.30 -11.79 -9.03
N SER A 120 -4.83 -10.59 -9.38
CA SER A 120 -3.67 -10.44 -10.26
C SER A 120 -2.44 -11.16 -9.68
N ILE A 121 -1.47 -11.49 -10.53
CA ILE A 121 -0.22 -12.12 -10.07
C ILE A 121 0.48 -11.31 -8.98
N PHE A 122 0.33 -9.98 -8.99
CA PHE A 122 0.92 -9.10 -7.98
C PHE A 122 0.19 -9.20 -6.62
N ALA A 123 -1.13 -9.39 -6.65
CA ALA A 123 -1.98 -9.45 -5.47
C ALA A 123 -2.12 -10.85 -4.86
N MET A 124 -1.83 -11.91 -5.63
CA MET A 124 -1.99 -13.29 -5.19
C MET A 124 -1.14 -13.60 -3.93
N ARG A 125 -1.79 -14.17 -2.90
CA ARG A 125 -1.17 -14.50 -1.61
C ARG A 125 -0.80 -15.97 -1.49
N ASP A 126 -1.55 -16.88 -2.12
CA ASP A 126 -1.22 -18.32 -2.17
C ASP A 126 0.07 -18.55 -2.99
N PRO A 127 1.16 -19.03 -2.35
CA PRO A 127 2.43 -19.25 -3.04
C PRO A 127 2.36 -20.28 -4.17
N ARG A 128 1.49 -21.30 -4.06
CA ARG A 128 1.35 -22.35 -5.08
C ARG A 128 0.67 -21.81 -6.32
N LYS A 129 -0.49 -21.14 -6.15
CA LYS A 129 -1.18 -20.47 -7.26
C LYS A 129 -0.28 -19.42 -7.92
N HIS A 130 0.44 -18.64 -7.11
CA HIS A 130 1.36 -17.61 -7.59
C HIS A 130 2.50 -18.23 -8.42
N ALA A 131 3.09 -19.35 -7.99
CA ALA A 131 4.15 -20.02 -8.73
C ALA A 131 3.69 -20.50 -10.12
N ILE A 132 2.48 -21.07 -10.21
CA ILE A 132 1.88 -21.50 -11.48
C ILE A 132 1.69 -20.30 -12.40
N ARG A 133 1.05 -19.23 -11.92
CA ARG A 133 0.79 -17.99 -12.69
C ARG A 133 2.11 -17.35 -13.17
N ARG A 134 3.12 -17.30 -12.29
CA ARG A 134 4.45 -16.77 -12.59
C ARG A 134 5.16 -17.57 -13.67
N ARG A 135 5.05 -18.90 -13.64
CA ARG A 135 5.66 -19.76 -14.67
C ARG A 135 5.08 -19.49 -16.06
N LEU A 136 3.76 -19.28 -16.15
CA LEU A 136 3.09 -18.97 -17.42
C LEU A 136 3.56 -17.64 -18.02
N LEU A 137 3.68 -16.59 -17.19
CA LEU A 137 4.14 -15.28 -17.62
C LEU A 137 5.66 -15.18 -17.81
N GLY A 138 6.45 -16.04 -17.17
CA GLY A 138 7.90 -15.92 -17.16
C GLY A 138 8.55 -15.97 -18.55
N ARG A 139 7.95 -16.68 -19.52
CA ARG A 139 8.53 -16.86 -20.86
C ARG A 139 8.64 -15.55 -21.65
N VAL A 140 7.61 -14.70 -21.59
CA VAL A 140 7.56 -13.42 -22.30
C VAL A 140 8.51 -12.38 -21.71
N PHE A 141 8.90 -12.52 -20.44
CA PHE A 141 9.86 -11.64 -19.77
C PHE A 141 11.32 -12.16 -19.82
N THR A 142 11.61 -13.18 -20.62
CA THR A 142 13.00 -13.63 -20.83
C THR A 142 13.78 -12.62 -21.67
N LYS A 143 15.09 -12.48 -21.44
CA LYS A 143 15.95 -11.60 -22.24
C LYS A 143 15.84 -11.86 -23.74
N ALA A 144 15.76 -13.14 -24.14
CA ALA A 144 15.60 -13.53 -25.54
C ALA A 144 14.26 -13.07 -26.11
N SER A 145 13.15 -13.30 -25.40
CA SER A 145 11.82 -12.84 -25.83
C SER A 145 11.74 -11.32 -25.88
N LEU A 146 12.33 -10.62 -24.91
CA LEU A 146 12.34 -9.16 -24.87
C LEU A 146 13.14 -8.57 -26.05
N ARG A 147 14.32 -9.11 -26.34
CA ARG A 147 15.12 -8.65 -27.48
C ARG A 147 14.44 -8.93 -28.81
N LYS A 148 13.91 -10.13 -28.97
CA LYS A 148 13.34 -10.57 -30.25
C LYS A 148 11.99 -9.91 -30.55
N GLU A 149 11.10 -9.87 -29.56
CA GLU A 149 9.69 -9.48 -29.79
C GLU A 149 9.43 -8.01 -29.41
N TRP A 150 10.19 -7.42 -28.47
CA TRP A 150 9.87 -6.11 -27.89
C TRP A 150 10.89 -5.00 -28.17
N GLU A 151 12.15 -5.32 -28.48
CA GLU A 151 13.19 -4.29 -28.68
C GLU A 151 12.85 -3.31 -29.81
N GLY A 152 12.35 -3.82 -30.94
CA GLY A 152 11.92 -3.01 -32.08
C GLY A 152 10.80 -2.04 -31.70
N VAL A 153 9.74 -2.57 -31.07
CA VAL A 153 8.59 -1.79 -30.60
C VAL A 153 9.03 -0.70 -29.63
N VAL A 154 9.83 -1.04 -28.60
CA VAL A 154 10.32 -0.04 -27.63
C VAL A 154 11.16 1.03 -28.33
N ARG A 155 12.04 0.64 -29.26
CA ARG A 155 12.89 1.59 -30.00
C ARG A 155 12.09 2.54 -30.86
N GLU A 156 11.05 2.06 -31.53
CA GLU A 156 10.14 2.87 -32.32
C GLU A 156 9.44 3.92 -31.43
N LYS A 157 8.87 3.49 -30.30
CA LYS A 157 8.16 4.38 -29.36
C LYS A 157 9.10 5.41 -28.73
N VAL A 158 10.33 5.01 -28.40
CA VAL A 158 11.37 5.94 -27.92
C VAL A 158 11.74 6.96 -28.98
N ASN A 159 11.96 6.55 -30.23
CA ASN A 159 12.29 7.47 -31.32
C ASN A 159 11.16 8.48 -31.58
N ALA A 160 9.90 8.02 -31.53
CA ALA A 160 8.74 8.89 -31.67
C ALA A 160 8.66 9.91 -30.52
N ALA A 161 8.85 9.48 -29.27
CA ALA A 161 8.86 10.37 -28.11
C ALA A 161 9.97 11.42 -28.19
N VAL A 162 11.21 11.01 -28.50
CA VAL A 162 12.36 11.91 -28.64
C VAL A 162 12.15 12.89 -29.81
N GLY A 163 11.57 12.43 -30.92
CA GLY A 163 11.24 13.29 -32.05
C GLY A 163 10.28 14.41 -31.68
N LYS A 164 9.23 14.12 -30.90
CA LYS A 164 8.28 15.14 -30.40
C LYS A 164 8.96 16.14 -29.46
N ILE A 165 9.75 15.65 -28.49
CA ILE A 165 10.52 16.51 -27.57
C ILE A 165 11.39 17.48 -28.36
N ARG A 166 12.08 16.97 -29.39
CA ARG A 166 12.96 17.78 -30.24
C ARG A 166 12.18 18.87 -30.99
N ALA A 167 11.05 18.52 -31.60
CA ALA A 167 10.23 19.47 -32.34
C ALA A 167 9.70 20.60 -31.44
N GLU A 168 9.28 20.29 -30.21
CA GLU A 168 8.83 21.29 -29.23
C GLU A 168 9.97 22.20 -28.76
N ALA A 169 11.16 21.64 -28.54
CA ALA A 169 12.35 22.38 -28.13
C ALA A 169 12.86 23.33 -29.23
N GLU A 170 12.86 22.89 -30.50
CA GLU A 170 13.26 23.72 -31.64
C GLU A 170 12.26 24.86 -31.91
N GLY A 171 10.99 24.69 -31.52
CA GLY A 171 9.96 25.74 -31.56
C GLY A 171 10.09 26.82 -30.46
N GLY A 172 11.12 26.76 -29.61
CA GLY A 172 11.35 27.71 -28.51
C GLY A 172 10.48 27.47 -27.27
N GLY A 173 9.79 26.33 -27.18
CA GLY A 173 8.98 25.94 -26.04
C GLY A 173 9.74 25.11 -25.00
N CYS A 174 9.23 25.09 -23.76
CA CYS A 174 9.60 24.09 -22.77
C CYS A 174 8.73 22.84 -22.98
N SER A 175 9.36 21.69 -23.24
CA SER A 175 8.64 20.41 -23.34
C SER A 175 8.36 19.86 -21.94
N ASP A 176 7.09 19.71 -21.57
CA ASP A 176 6.70 18.95 -20.39
C ASP A 176 6.64 17.47 -20.76
N VAL A 177 7.69 16.74 -20.37
CA VAL A 177 7.90 15.31 -20.64
C VAL A 177 6.74 14.43 -20.13
N ILE A 178 6.01 14.88 -19.10
CA ILE A 178 4.87 14.14 -18.53
C ILE A 178 3.61 14.36 -19.37
N SER A 179 3.48 15.52 -20.01
CA SER A 179 2.33 15.88 -20.86
C SER A 179 2.38 15.26 -22.25
N ILE A 180 3.54 14.74 -22.67
CA ILE A 180 3.70 14.07 -23.97
C ILE A 180 2.71 12.91 -24.00
N PRO A 181 1.79 12.86 -24.98
CA PRO A 181 0.76 11.82 -25.03
C PRO A 181 1.40 10.48 -25.40
N ILE A 182 1.92 9.80 -24.38
CA ILE A 182 2.50 8.46 -24.45
C ILE A 182 1.44 7.47 -24.95
N ILE A 183 0.17 7.68 -24.60
CA ILE A 183 -0.97 6.88 -25.08
C ILE A 183 -1.15 7.02 -26.60
N GLY A 184 -1.04 8.23 -27.17
CA GLY A 184 -1.09 8.40 -28.63
C GLY A 184 0.08 7.75 -29.34
N ILE A 185 1.26 7.72 -28.70
CA ILE A 185 2.43 7.02 -29.24
C ILE A 185 2.27 5.50 -29.15
N LEU A 186 1.57 4.97 -28.14
CA LEU A 186 1.39 3.53 -27.89
C LEU A 186 0.30 2.85 -28.74
N VAL A 187 -0.68 3.62 -29.23
CA VAL A 187 -1.88 3.08 -29.90
C VAL A 187 -1.78 3.13 -31.43
N ASP A 188 -0.91 3.99 -31.98
CA ASP A 188 -0.52 4.01 -33.40
C ASP A 188 0.61 3.01 -33.69
#